data_AF-A0A314ZFW3-F1
#
_entry.id   AF-A0A314ZFW3-F1
#
_cell.length_a   1.000
_cell.length_b   1.000
_cell.length_c   1.000
_cell.angle_alpha   90.00
_cell.angle_beta   90.00
_cell.angle_gamma   90.00
#
_symmetry.space_group_name_H-M   'P 1'
#
loop_
_entity.id
_entity.type
_entity.pdbx_description
1 polymer ?
#
loop_
_entity_poly.entity_id
_entity_poly.type
_entity_poly.pdbx_seq_one_letter_code
_entity_poly.pdbx_strand_id
1 'polypeptide(L)'
;MIRIERESVIPIIKPKIIMTLANLIEHSSDRAEFLKLCKRVEYTIRAWYLLQFEDLMQLYSLFDPVNGAKKLEQQNLPPKEIDVLEQNFLTYLFQVMEKSNFKIASNEEIEVAHSGQYLLNLPIVVDESKLDKKL
;
A
#
# COMPACT_ATOMS: atom_id res chain seq x y z
N MET A 1 4.97 -1.65 23.37
CA MET A 1 5.51 -1.68 21.99
C MET A 1 4.40 -2.19 21.09
N ILE A 2 3.74 -1.32 20.33
CA ILE A 2 2.70 -1.74 19.38
C ILE A 2 3.42 -2.48 18.25
N ARG A 3 3.28 -3.81 18.21
CA ARG A 3 3.68 -4.60 17.05
C ARG A 3 2.49 -4.57 16.11
N ILE A 4 2.57 -3.75 15.06
CA ILE A 4 1.66 -3.90 13.92
C ILE A 4 2.03 -5.25 13.30
N GLU A 5 1.22 -6.27 13.55
CA GLU A 5 1.40 -7.58 12.94
C GLU A 5 1.21 -7.41 11.44
N ARG A 6 2.32 -7.51 10.69
CA ARG A 6 2.25 -7.70 9.24
C ARG A 6 1.52 -9.02 9.01
N GLU A 7 0.61 -9.04 8.05
CA GLU A 7 -0.02 -10.28 7.62
C GLU A 7 1.02 -11.39 7.41
N SER A 8 0.67 -12.60 7.84
CA SER A 8 1.50 -13.79 7.67
C SER A 8 1.61 -14.11 6.18
N VAL A 9 2.67 -13.63 5.55
CA VAL A 9 3.01 -13.98 4.17
C VAL A 9 4.13 -15.01 4.14
N ILE A 10 4.11 -15.89 3.14
CA ILE A 10 5.28 -16.69 2.77
C ILE A 10 6.13 -15.84 1.82
N PRO A 11 7.25 -15.25 2.26
CA PRO A 11 8.09 -14.44 1.40
C PRO A 11 8.84 -15.36 0.44
N ILE A 12 8.30 -15.54 -0.76
CA ILE A 12 8.88 -16.40 -1.77
C ILE A 12 9.21 -15.59 -3.01
N ILE A 13 10.44 -15.77 -3.50
CA ILE A 13 10.92 -15.12 -4.70
C ILE A 13 10.26 -15.82 -5.88
N LYS A 14 9.33 -15.15 -6.58
CA LYS A 14 8.59 -15.72 -7.73
C LYS A 14 9.50 -16.44 -8.74
N PRO A 15 10.64 -15.86 -9.19
CA PRO A 15 11.60 -16.57 -10.05
C PRO A 15 12.07 -17.92 -9.49
N LYS A 16 12.26 -18.02 -8.17
CA LYS A 16 12.70 -19.25 -7.50
C LYS A 16 11.63 -20.34 -7.58
N ILE A 17 10.36 -20.01 -7.36
CA ILE A 17 9.26 -20.96 -7.55
C ILE A 17 9.20 -21.41 -9.01
N ILE A 18 9.17 -20.46 -9.94
CA ILE A 18 9.00 -20.76 -11.37
C ILE A 18 10.12 -21.70 -11.83
N MET A 19 11.38 -21.40 -11.46
CA MET A 19 12.51 -22.25 -11.83
C MET A 19 12.44 -23.62 -11.15
N THR A 20 12.05 -23.69 -9.88
CA THR A 20 11.92 -24.96 -9.16
C THR A 20 10.87 -25.85 -9.83
N LEU A 21 9.70 -25.31 -10.15
CA LEU A 21 8.63 -26.04 -10.83
C LEU A 21 9.03 -26.44 -12.26
N ALA A 22 9.67 -25.54 -13.00
CA ALA A 22 10.13 -25.83 -14.36
C ALA A 22 11.15 -26.98 -14.40
N ASN A 23 12.03 -27.07 -13.39
CA ASN A 23 13.03 -28.13 -13.30
C ASN A 23 12.44 -29.51 -12.97
N LEU A 24 11.24 -29.57 -12.40
CA LEU A 24 10.52 -30.83 -12.15
C LEU A 24 9.85 -31.39 -13.41
N ILE A 25 9.76 -30.60 -14.49
CA ILE A 25 9.16 -31.03 -15.76
C ILE A 25 10.23 -31.77 -16.58
N GLU A 26 10.01 -33.05 -16.84
CA GLU A 26 10.96 -33.93 -17.54
C GLU A 26 11.14 -33.53 -19.02
N HIS A 27 10.04 -33.33 -19.74
CA HIS A 27 10.08 -33.01 -21.17
C HIS A 27 10.45 -31.53 -21.41
N SER A 28 11.43 -31.31 -22.28
CA SER A 28 11.92 -29.96 -22.60
C SER A 28 10.89 -29.10 -23.33
N SER A 29 10.01 -29.71 -24.13
CA SER A 29 8.86 -29.03 -24.76
C SER A 29 7.93 -28.43 -23.72
N ASP A 30 7.52 -29.24 -22.76
CA ASP A 30 6.52 -28.90 -21.75
C ASP A 30 7.09 -27.86 -20.77
N ARG A 31 8.39 -27.97 -20.46
CA ARG A 31 9.12 -26.96 -19.71
C ARG A 31 9.09 -25.60 -20.40
N ALA A 32 9.31 -25.56 -21.71
CA ALA A 32 9.26 -24.32 -22.48
C ALA A 32 7.85 -23.73 -22.54
N GLU A 33 6.82 -24.56 -22.66
CA GLU A 33 5.42 -24.11 -22.61
C GLU A 33 5.03 -23.58 -21.22
N PHE A 34 5.44 -24.25 -20.16
CA PHE A 34 5.24 -23.80 -18.78
C PHE A 34 5.87 -22.41 -18.54
N LEU A 35 7.11 -22.20 -18.98
CA LEU A 35 7.77 -20.90 -18.85
C LEU A 35 7.06 -19.80 -19.68
N LYS A 36 6.58 -20.14 -20.89
CA LYS A 36 5.76 -19.22 -21.69
C LYS A 36 4.46 -18.86 -20.98
N LEU A 37 3.78 -19.83 -20.37
CA LEU A 37 2.57 -19.61 -19.59
C LEU A 37 2.85 -18.67 -18.42
N CYS A 38 3.87 -18.94 -17.62
CA CYS A 38 4.25 -18.09 -16.48
C CYS A 38 4.48 -16.64 -16.91
N LYS A 39 5.22 -16.44 -18.01
CA LYS A 39 5.50 -15.11 -18.57
C LYS A 39 4.23 -14.40 -19.07
N ARG A 40 3.31 -15.14 -19.72
CA ARG A 40 2.02 -14.59 -20.16
C ARG A 40 1.16 -14.15 -18.97
N VAL A 41 1.04 -15.00 -17.95
CA VAL A 41 0.31 -14.69 -16.72
C VAL A 41 0.89 -13.44 -16.05
N GLU A 42 2.21 -13.34 -15.95
CA GLU A 42 2.87 -12.17 -15.37
C GLU A 42 2.56 -10.88 -16.15
N TYR A 43 2.63 -10.92 -17.48
CA TYR A 43 2.30 -9.75 -18.30
C TYR A 43 0.81 -9.39 -18.24
N THR A 44 -0.09 -10.36 -18.23
CA THR A 44 -1.52 -10.12 -18.07
C THR A 44 -1.80 -9.44 -16.74
N ILE A 45 -1.24 -9.96 -15.64
CA ILE A 45 -1.38 -9.36 -14.32
C ILE A 45 -0.82 -7.94 -14.31
N ARG A 46 0.37 -7.72 -14.88
CA ARG A 46 0.99 -6.38 -14.94
C ARG A 46 0.17 -5.38 -15.76
N ALA A 47 -0.38 -5.81 -16.90
CA ALA A 47 -1.23 -4.98 -17.74
C ALA A 47 -2.54 -4.62 -17.02
N TRP A 48 -3.15 -5.58 -16.32
CA TRP A 48 -4.34 -5.33 -15.49
C TRP A 48 -4.07 -4.33 -14.38
N TYR A 49 -2.94 -4.47 -13.66
CA TYR A 49 -2.55 -3.50 -12.66
C TYR A 49 -2.30 -2.12 -13.25
N LEU A 50 -1.68 -2.03 -14.43
CA LEU A 50 -1.45 -0.76 -15.12
C LEU A 50 -2.77 -0.05 -15.43
N LEU A 51 -3.71 -0.76 -16.06
CA LEU A 51 -5.04 -0.22 -16.39
C LEU A 51 -5.81 0.23 -15.13
N GLN A 52 -5.88 -0.63 -14.11
CA GLN A 52 -6.54 -0.28 -12.85
C GLN A 52 -5.88 0.92 -12.16
N PHE A 53 -4.55 1.04 -12.25
CA PHE A 53 -3.81 2.15 -11.66
C PHE A 53 -3.97 3.44 -12.47
N GLU A 54 -3.98 3.38 -13.80
CA GLU A 54 -4.22 4.55 -14.65
C GLU A 54 -5.60 5.16 -14.41
N ASP A 55 -6.65 4.34 -14.39
CA ASP A 55 -8.02 4.79 -14.11
C ASP A 55 -8.13 5.41 -12.72
N LEU A 56 -7.54 4.76 -11.71
CA LEU A 56 -7.50 5.28 -10.35
C LEU A 56 -6.73 6.60 -10.26
N MET A 57 -5.61 6.73 -10.96
CA MET A 57 -4.79 7.94 -10.97
C MET A 57 -5.49 9.11 -11.67
N GLN A 58 -6.28 8.84 -12.72
CA GLN A 58 -7.10 9.86 -13.37
C GLN A 58 -8.15 10.39 -12.39
N LEU A 59 -8.86 9.51 -11.71
CA LEU A 59 -9.85 9.88 -10.70
C LEU A 59 -9.19 10.63 -9.52
N TYR A 60 -8.08 10.10 -8.99
CA TYR A 60 -7.29 10.77 -7.94
C TYR A 60 -6.94 12.21 -8.34
N SER A 61 -6.59 12.44 -9.60
CA SER A 61 -6.18 13.76 -10.07
C SER A 61 -7.27 14.84 -9.91
N LEU A 62 -8.55 14.45 -9.84
CA LEU A 62 -9.70 15.32 -9.57
C LEU A 62 -9.90 15.59 -8.08
N PHE A 63 -9.52 14.65 -7.23
CA PHE A 63 -9.70 14.70 -5.77
C PHE A 63 -8.39 14.92 -5.00
N ASP A 64 -7.35 15.36 -5.69
CA ASP A 64 -6.07 15.73 -5.09
C ASP A 64 -6.27 16.84 -4.05
N PRO A 65 -5.78 16.69 -2.80
CA PRO A 65 -6.06 17.64 -1.72
C PRO A 65 -5.50 19.05 -1.97
N VAL A 66 -4.53 19.21 -2.89
CA VAL A 66 -3.91 20.50 -3.19
C VAL A 66 -4.56 21.18 -4.39
N ASN A 67 -4.78 20.44 -5.49
CA ASN A 67 -5.20 21.01 -6.77
C ASN A 67 -6.57 20.52 -7.27
N GLY A 68 -7.19 19.55 -6.60
CA GLY A 68 -8.43 18.91 -7.06
C GLY A 68 -9.60 19.88 -7.20
N ALA A 69 -9.82 20.73 -6.18
CA ALA A 69 -10.89 21.73 -6.21
C ALA A 69 -10.80 22.65 -7.44
N LYS A 70 -9.60 23.14 -7.76
CA LYS A 70 -9.36 24.00 -8.94
C LYS A 70 -9.65 23.27 -10.26
N LYS A 71 -9.32 21.98 -10.35
CA LYS A 71 -9.62 21.18 -11.55
C LYS A 71 -11.10 20.92 -11.71
N LEU A 72 -11.81 20.64 -10.62
CA LEU A 72 -13.26 20.45 -10.64
C LEU A 72 -13.97 21.74 -11.08
N GLU A 73 -13.54 22.90 -10.57
CA GLU A 73 -14.03 24.21 -11.01
C GLU A 73 -13.80 24.45 -12.51
N GLN A 74 -12.62 24.08 -13.04
CA GLN A 74 -12.29 24.22 -14.47
C GLN A 74 -13.14 23.31 -15.36
N GLN A 75 -13.52 22.12 -14.89
CA GLN A 75 -14.33 21.19 -15.66
C GLN A 75 -15.82 21.51 -15.61
N ASN A 76 -16.26 22.37 -14.68
CA ASN A 76 -17.63 22.85 -14.54
C ASN A 76 -18.67 21.70 -14.55
N LEU A 77 -18.33 20.60 -13.87
CA LEU A 77 -19.17 19.42 -13.77
C LEU A 77 -20.35 19.68 -12.83
N PRO A 78 -21.54 19.12 -13.11
CA PRO A 78 -22.65 19.21 -12.20
C PRO A 78 -22.34 18.44 -10.90
N PRO A 79 -22.81 18.91 -9.72
CA PRO A 79 -22.48 18.28 -8.43
C PRO A 79 -22.76 16.78 -8.38
N LYS A 80 -23.87 16.35 -8.98
CA LYS A 80 -24.26 14.93 -9.05
C LYS A 80 -23.25 14.06 -9.78
N GLU A 81 -22.56 14.60 -10.79
CA GLU A 81 -21.50 13.86 -11.50
C GLU A 81 -20.23 13.77 -10.66
N ILE A 82 -19.92 14.83 -9.90
CA ILE A 82 -18.80 14.84 -8.95
C ILE A 82 -19.00 13.74 -7.89
N ASP A 83 -20.21 13.63 -7.33
CA ASP A 83 -20.54 12.58 -6.35
C ASP A 83 -20.29 11.17 -6.91
N VAL A 84 -20.67 10.93 -8.18
CA VAL A 84 -20.44 9.64 -8.84
C VAL A 84 -18.95 9.37 -9.04
N LEU A 85 -18.18 10.38 -9.46
CA LEU A 85 -16.74 10.26 -9.63
C LEU A 85 -16.02 10.00 -8.29
N GLU A 86 -16.46 10.62 -7.21
CA GLU A 86 -15.94 10.41 -5.87
C GLU A 86 -16.23 8.98 -5.39
N GLN A 87 -17.47 8.51 -5.58
CA GLN A 87 -17.84 7.14 -5.23
C GLN A 87 -17.02 6.10 -6.02
N ASN A 88 -16.76 6.36 -7.31
CA ASN A 88 -15.93 5.50 -8.14
C ASN A 88 -14.48 5.49 -7.66
N PHE A 89 -13.93 6.66 -7.31
CA PHE A 89 -12.59 6.78 -6.75
C PHE A 89 -12.45 5.96 -5.47
N LEU A 90 -13.36 6.13 -4.51
CA LEU A 90 -13.34 5.38 -3.25
C LEU A 90 -13.47 3.88 -3.50
N THR A 91 -14.36 3.46 -4.39
CA THR A 91 -14.55 2.04 -4.73
C THR A 91 -13.26 1.42 -5.25
N TYR A 92 -12.57 2.06 -6.20
CA TYR A 92 -11.31 1.54 -6.73
C TYR A 92 -10.17 1.62 -5.71
N LEU A 93 -10.12 2.67 -4.90
CA LEU A 93 -9.14 2.79 -3.82
C LEU A 93 -9.27 1.63 -2.83
N PHE A 94 -10.48 1.32 -2.39
CA PHE A 94 -10.73 0.19 -1.48
C PHE A 94 -10.41 -1.15 -2.12
N GLN A 95 -10.73 -1.37 -3.39
CA GLN A 95 -10.34 -2.60 -4.10
C GLN A 95 -8.81 -2.78 -4.17
N VAL A 96 -8.05 -1.69 -4.33
CA VAL A 96 -6.58 -1.73 -4.28
C VAL A 96 -6.09 -2.00 -2.87
N MET A 97 -6.69 -1.36 -1.86
CA MET A 97 -6.33 -1.58 -0.45
C MET A 97 -6.60 -3.02 0.00
N GLU A 98 -7.73 -3.63 -0.39
CA GLU A 98 -8.08 -5.02 -0.07
C GLU A 98 -7.11 -6.03 -0.69
N LYS A 99 -6.61 -5.76 -1.90
CA LYS A 99 -5.60 -6.59 -2.58
C LYS A 99 -4.18 -6.35 -2.07
N SER A 100 -4.00 -5.29 -1.29
CA SER A 100 -2.72 -4.94 -0.72
C SER A 100 -2.65 -5.48 0.71
N ASN A 101 -1.45 -5.74 1.21
CA ASN A 101 -1.27 -6.13 2.61
C ASN A 101 -1.39 -4.92 3.57
N PHE A 102 -2.36 -4.04 3.34
CA PHE A 102 -2.65 -2.89 4.19
C PHE A 102 -3.79 -3.25 5.14
N LYS A 103 -3.50 -3.16 6.44
CA LYS A 103 -4.53 -3.23 7.48
C LYS A 103 -5.03 -1.81 7.75
N ILE A 104 -6.34 -1.57 7.64
CA ILE A 104 -6.94 -0.31 8.09
C ILE A 104 -6.75 -0.21 9.61
N ALA A 105 -6.23 0.93 10.06
CA ALA A 105 -5.98 1.16 11.48
C ALA A 105 -7.31 1.15 12.27
N SER A 106 -7.33 0.47 13.41
CA SER A 106 -8.48 0.50 14.31
C SER A 106 -8.54 1.83 15.07
N ASN A 107 -9.70 2.15 15.63
CA ASN A 107 -9.86 3.35 16.46
C ASN A 107 -8.90 3.33 17.65
N GLU A 108 -8.65 2.16 18.26
CA GLU A 108 -7.68 2.03 19.35
C GLU A 108 -6.25 2.31 18.88
N GLU A 109 -5.86 1.82 17.69
CA GLU A 109 -4.54 2.09 17.11
C GLU A 109 -4.36 3.60 16.81
N ILE A 110 -5.42 4.27 16.35
CA ILE A 110 -5.46 5.72 16.10
C ILE A 110 -5.36 6.50 17.42
N GLU A 111 -6.11 6.11 18.46
CA GLU A 111 -6.07 6.75 19.77
C GLU A 111 -4.67 6.67 20.40
N VAL A 112 -4.00 5.52 20.31
CA VAL A 112 -2.62 5.39 20.79
C VAL A 112 -1.68 6.29 19.98
N ALA A 113 -1.85 6.37 18.66
CA ALA A 113 -1.06 7.27 17.82
C ALA A 113 -1.27 8.76 18.16
N HIS A 114 -2.49 9.17 18.55
CA HIS A 114 -2.75 10.54 19.02
C HIS A 114 -2.24 10.80 20.43
N SER A 115 -2.26 9.79 21.31
CA SER A 115 -1.83 9.92 22.70
C SER A 115 -0.33 10.15 22.88
N GLY A 116 0.49 9.84 21.86
CA GLY A 116 1.95 9.92 21.95
C GLY A 116 2.58 8.86 22.88
N GLN A 117 1.80 7.92 23.44
CA GLN A 117 2.28 6.92 24.40
C GLN A 117 3.32 5.94 23.83
N TYR A 118 3.45 5.88 22.50
CA TYR A 118 4.49 5.10 21.81
C TYR A 118 5.86 5.82 21.79
N LEU A 119 5.91 7.11 22.15
CA LEU A 119 7.15 7.86 22.24
C LEU A 119 7.99 7.34 23.41
N LEU A 120 9.27 7.10 23.15
CA LEU A 120 10.22 6.68 24.18
C LEU A 120 10.43 7.84 25.18
N ASN A 121 9.75 7.78 26.32
CA ASN A 121 10.05 8.66 27.45
C ASN A 121 11.25 8.10 28.21
N LEU A 122 12.44 8.63 27.91
CA LEU A 122 13.61 8.48 28.78
C LEU A 122 13.51 9.54 29.87
N PRO A 123 13.17 9.19 31.13
CA PRO A 123 13.22 10.16 32.21
C PRO A 123 14.68 10.58 32.40
N ILE A 124 15.00 11.81 32.00
CA ILE A 124 16.30 12.42 32.28
C ILE A 124 16.25 12.87 33.75
N VAL A 125 16.72 12.01 34.64
CA VAL A 125 16.91 12.37 36.05
C VAL A 125 18.31 12.98 36.16
N VAL A 126 18.37 14.27 36.49
CA VAL A 126 19.62 14.94 36.80
C VAL A 126 20.06 14.48 38.20
N ASP A 127 21.21 13.82 38.27
CA ASP A 127 21.81 13.44 39.54
C ASP A 127 22.41 14.68 40.21
N GLU A 128 21.67 15.27 41.14
CA GLU A 128 22.06 16.48 41.85
C GLU A 128 23.35 16.32 42.68
N SER A 129 23.78 15.08 42.95
CA SER A 129 25.04 14.80 43.64
C SER A 129 26.27 15.07 42.76
N LYS A 130 26.08 15.12 41.43
CA LYS A 130 27.14 15.34 40.43
C LYS A 130 27.15 16.75 39.85
N LEU A 131 26.23 17.62 40.30
CA LEU A 131 26.22 19.03 39.92
C LEU A 131 27.44 19.72 40.55
N ASP A 132 28.25 20.37 39.72
CA ASP A 132 29.36 21.20 40.19
C ASP A 132 28.79 22.43 40.92
N LYS A 133 29.10 22.54 42.22
CA LYS A 133 28.60 23.60 43.10
C LYS A 133 29.61 24.74 43.27
N LYS A 134 30.76 24.68 42.58
CA LYS A 134 31.74 25.75 42.62
C LYS A 134 31.54 26.67 41.42
N LEU A 135 31.10 27.89 41.72
CA LEU A 135 31.14 29.05 40.83
C LEU A 135 32.56 29.58 40.71
#